data_AF-A0A7V4SZ31-F1
#
_entry.id   AF-A0A7V4SZ31-F1
#
_cell.length_a   1.000
_cell.length_b   1.000
_cell.length_c   1.000
_cell.angle_alpha   90.00
_cell.angle_beta   90.00
_cell.angle_gamma   90.00
#
_symmetry.space_group_name_H-M   'P 1'
#
loop_
_entity.id
_entity.type
_entity.pdbx_description
1 polymer ?
#
loop_
_entity_poly.entity_id
_entity_poly.type
_entity_poly.pdbx_seq_one_letter_code
_entity_poly.pdbx_strand_id
1 'polypeptide(L)'
;MNLYLKPLIFLLFFSALHFGYDLTGWNFLIPFCGVNESLFQHLKMAFWAYLLLTTFVEYPLVRKKMEKEPLNFWYSRLLSTIILPWFIIIIWYLQPALFGKTTLLLADLIWAIGVTYFSALVIGALERDTEKIEFSPLTKYILLLLLLISGFLFIWFTYRPPWIDLFINPEGL
;
A
#
# COMPACT_ATOMS: atom_id res chain seq x y z
N MET A 1 -10.47 -12.57 -5.17
CA MET A 1 -11.49 -11.83 -4.37
C MET A 1 -12.35 -10.95 -5.29
N ASN A 2 -13.54 -10.51 -4.85
CA ASN A 2 -14.31 -9.50 -5.61
C ASN A 2 -13.50 -8.20 -5.72
N LEU A 3 -13.51 -7.55 -6.89
CA LEU A 3 -12.67 -6.38 -7.20
C LEU A 3 -12.98 -5.18 -6.31
N TYR A 4 -14.25 -5.01 -5.91
CA TYR A 4 -14.70 -3.90 -5.08
C TYR A 4 -14.58 -4.21 -3.58
N LEU A 5 -14.71 -5.49 -3.21
CA LEU A 5 -14.53 -5.91 -1.82
C LEU A 5 -13.07 -5.84 -1.38
N LYS A 6 -12.12 -6.14 -2.29
CA LYS A 6 -10.69 -6.15 -1.97
C LYS A 6 -10.18 -4.80 -1.44
N PRO A 7 -10.42 -3.66 -2.12
CA PRO A 7 -10.08 -2.34 -1.61
C PRO A 7 -10.71 -1.99 -0.27
N LEU A 8 -11.94 -2.45 0.01
CA LEU A 8 -12.58 -2.22 1.32
C LEU A 8 -11.84 -2.94 2.44
N ILE A 9 -11.46 -4.21 2.25
CA ILE A 9 -10.70 -4.95 3.26
C ILE A 9 -9.27 -4.38 3.37
N PHE A 10 -8.68 -3.97 2.24
CA PHE A 10 -7.40 -3.25 2.24
C PHE A 10 -7.45 -1.99 3.12
N LEU A 11 -8.51 -1.19 3.02
CA LEU A 11 -8.70 -0.02 3.88
C LEU A 11 -8.74 -0.39 5.37
N LEU A 12 -9.31 -1.54 5.75
CA LEU A 12 -9.29 -1.98 7.15
C LEU A 12 -7.87 -2.25 7.65
N PHE A 13 -7.05 -2.94 6.86
CA PHE A 13 -5.63 -3.15 7.18
C PHE A 13 -4.86 -1.82 7.20
N PHE A 14 -5.12 -0.94 6.23
CA PHE A 14 -4.52 0.37 6.16
C PHE A 14 -4.83 1.20 7.41
N SER A 15 -6.10 1.28 7.82
CA SER A 15 -6.53 1.97 9.04
C SER A 15 -5.94 1.34 10.31
N ALA A 16 -5.83 0.02 10.37
CA ALA A 16 -5.18 -0.65 11.49
C ALA A 16 -3.69 -0.26 11.61
N LEU A 17 -2.98 -0.13 10.49
CA LEU A 17 -1.60 0.36 10.48
C LEU A 17 -1.51 1.87 10.72
N HIS A 18 -2.53 2.64 10.34
CA HIS A 18 -2.59 4.08 10.59
C HIS A 18 -2.64 4.38 12.07
N PHE A 19 -3.57 3.75 12.79
CA PHE A 19 -3.76 4.03 14.22
C PHE A 19 -2.97 3.10 15.15
N GLY A 20 -2.33 2.06 14.61
CA GLY A 20 -1.74 0.99 15.42
C GLY A 20 -0.65 1.48 16.38
N TYR A 21 0.26 2.34 15.92
CA TYR A 21 1.30 2.90 16.78
C TYR A 21 0.72 3.96 17.73
N ASP A 22 -0.06 4.90 17.22
CA ASP A 22 -0.61 6.01 18.02
C ASP A 22 -1.51 5.53 19.16
N LEU A 23 -2.27 4.44 18.97
CA LEU A 23 -3.14 3.87 20.00
C LEU A 23 -2.39 3.05 21.05
N THR A 24 -1.23 2.47 20.73
CA THR A 24 -0.54 1.51 21.61
C THR A 24 0.75 2.02 22.20
N GLY A 25 1.43 2.97 21.54
CA GLY A 25 2.78 3.44 21.89
C GLY A 25 3.87 2.35 21.77
N TRP A 26 3.59 1.23 21.09
CA TRP A 26 4.54 0.12 21.02
C TRP A 26 5.61 0.33 19.95
N ASN A 27 6.86 0.52 20.39
CA ASN A 27 8.00 0.80 19.50
C ASN A 27 8.23 -0.23 18.38
N PHE A 28 7.84 -1.50 18.58
CA PHE A 28 8.00 -2.53 17.55
C PHE A 28 7.05 -2.34 16.35
N LEU A 29 6.02 -1.50 16.48
CA LEU A 29 5.07 -1.19 15.41
C LEU A 29 5.56 -0.08 14.47
N ILE A 30 6.53 0.74 14.89
CA ILE A 30 7.10 1.85 14.11
C ILE A 30 7.50 1.44 12.67
N PRO A 31 8.13 0.27 12.42
CA PRO A 31 8.48 -0.15 11.06
C PRO A 31 7.28 -0.34 10.12
N PHE A 32 6.07 -0.53 10.66
CA PHE A 32 4.88 -0.93 9.90
C PHE A 32 3.78 0.14 9.93
N CYS A 33 3.57 0.75 11.08
CA CYS A 33 2.50 1.71 11.32
C CYS A 33 2.90 3.15 10.98
N GLY A 34 1.91 4.00 10.72
CA GLY A 34 2.13 5.45 10.62
C GLY A 34 2.68 5.99 11.93
N VAL A 35 3.60 6.96 11.84
CA VAL A 35 4.15 7.70 12.99
C VAL A 35 3.99 9.21 12.87
N ASN A 36 3.45 9.66 11.73
CA ASN A 36 3.07 11.03 11.41
C ASN A 36 2.21 11.02 10.12
N GLU A 37 1.67 12.19 9.77
CA GLU A 37 0.77 12.36 8.62
C GLU A 37 1.48 12.61 7.28
N SER A 38 2.80 12.38 7.18
CA SER A 38 3.49 12.55 5.91
C SER A 38 2.99 11.55 4.86
N LEU A 39 3.03 11.95 3.58
CA LEU A 39 2.65 11.07 2.47
C LEU A 39 3.49 9.79 2.47
N PHE A 40 4.77 9.87 2.83
CA PHE A 40 5.63 8.69 2.95
C PHE A 40 5.08 7.63 3.91
N GLN A 41 4.58 8.03 5.08
CA GLN A 41 3.99 7.08 6.04
C GLN A 41 2.76 6.39 5.45
N HIS A 42 1.92 7.13 4.72
CA HIS A 42 0.78 6.56 3.99
C HIS A 42 1.22 5.54 2.94
N LEU A 43 2.28 5.81 2.18
CA LEU A 43 2.84 4.87 1.20
C LEU A 43 3.36 3.59 1.86
N LYS A 44 4.06 3.71 2.98
CA LYS A 44 4.53 2.57 3.79
C LYS A 44 3.36 1.71 4.27
N MET A 45 2.33 2.35 4.83
CA MET A 45 1.15 1.65 5.31
C MET A 45 0.42 0.94 4.18
N ALA A 46 0.29 1.56 3.01
CA ALA A 46 -0.30 0.92 1.84
C ALA A 46 0.48 -0.33 1.42
N PHE A 47 1.81 -0.25 1.38
CA PHE A 47 2.67 -1.39 1.07
C PHE A 47 2.46 -2.56 2.04
N TRP A 48 2.54 -2.30 3.36
CA TRP A 48 2.37 -3.35 4.36
C TRP A 48 0.93 -3.87 4.43
N ALA A 49 -0.08 -3.00 4.39
CA ALA A 49 -1.48 -3.39 4.43
C ALA A 49 -1.86 -4.30 3.26
N TYR A 50 -1.35 -4.03 2.06
CA TYR A 50 -1.64 -4.88 0.90
C TYR A 50 -0.95 -6.26 1.01
N LEU A 51 0.27 -6.30 1.55
CA LEU A 51 0.98 -7.55 1.82
C LEU A 51 0.30 -8.39 2.91
N LEU A 52 -0.16 -7.75 3.98
CA LEU A 52 -0.91 -8.38 5.08
C LEU A 52 -2.26 -8.92 4.58
N LEU A 53 -3.01 -8.12 3.82
CA LEU A 53 -4.25 -8.56 3.17
C LEU A 53 -4.03 -9.80 2.31
N THR A 54 -2.98 -9.77 1.47
CA THR A 54 -2.63 -10.89 0.59
C THR A 54 -2.35 -12.15 1.42
N THR A 55 -1.54 -12.03 2.46
CA THR A 55 -1.04 -13.15 3.25
C THR A 55 -2.09 -13.75 4.17
N PHE A 56 -2.84 -12.90 4.88
CA PHE A 56 -3.75 -13.34 5.94
C PHE A 56 -5.20 -13.51 5.49
N VAL A 57 -5.60 -12.93 4.36
CA VAL A 57 -6.97 -13.04 3.85
C VAL A 57 -7.01 -13.73 2.50
N GLU A 58 -6.31 -13.21 1.49
CA GLU A 58 -6.43 -13.77 0.14
C GLU A 58 -5.87 -15.17 0.02
N TYR A 59 -4.65 -15.39 0.52
CA TYR A 59 -3.97 -16.67 0.40
C TYR A 59 -4.77 -17.82 1.04
N PRO A 60 -5.27 -17.72 2.29
CA PRO A 60 -6.14 -18.75 2.87
C PRO A 60 -7.43 -18.97 2.08
N LEU A 61 -8.06 -17.91 1.57
CA LEU A 61 -9.29 -18.03 0.77
C LEU A 61 -9.05 -18.76 -0.56
N VAL A 62 -7.91 -18.51 -1.21
CA VAL A 62 -7.52 -19.19 -2.45
C VAL A 62 -7.20 -20.65 -2.17
N ARG A 63 -6.35 -20.93 -1.17
CA ARG A 63 -5.98 -22.30 -0.77
C ARG A 63 -7.17 -23.16 -0.36
N LYS A 64 -8.21 -22.56 0.24
CA LYS A 64 -9.45 -23.26 0.61
C LYS A 64 -10.33 -23.57 -0.60
N LYS A 65 -10.35 -22.69 -1.62
CA LYS A 65 -11.24 -22.82 -2.79
C LYS A 65 -10.64 -23.64 -3.92
N MET A 66 -9.32 -23.70 -4.02
CA MET A 66 -8.62 -24.36 -5.13
C MET A 66 -7.57 -25.32 -4.57
N GLU A 67 -7.60 -26.57 -5.04
CA GLU A 67 -6.61 -27.59 -4.69
C GLU A 67 -5.19 -27.23 -5.17
N LYS A 68 -5.08 -26.42 -6.23
CA LYS A 68 -3.82 -25.89 -6.76
C LYS A 68 -3.83 -24.37 -6.73
N GLU A 69 -2.70 -23.80 -6.32
CA GLU A 69 -2.50 -22.35 -6.38
C GLU A 69 -2.55 -21.86 -7.84
N PRO A 70 -3.11 -20.66 -8.10
CA PRO A 70 -2.98 -20.01 -9.38
C PRO A 70 -1.52 -19.89 -9.80
N LEU A 71 -1.27 -20.06 -11.11
CA LEU A 71 0.05 -20.17 -11.73
C LEU A 71 1.07 -19.15 -11.22
N ASN A 72 0.67 -17.89 -11.00
CA ASN A 72 1.54 -16.84 -10.47
C ASN A 72 0.88 -16.02 -9.35
N PHE A 73 0.14 -16.68 -8.46
CA PHE A 73 -0.58 -16.01 -7.37
C PHE A 73 0.31 -15.01 -6.63
N TRP A 74 1.43 -15.47 -6.06
CA TRP A 74 2.32 -14.63 -5.25
C TRP A 74 2.96 -13.51 -6.06
N TYR A 75 3.56 -13.81 -7.21
CA TYR A 75 4.32 -12.82 -7.98
C TYR A 75 3.44 -11.69 -8.51
N SER A 76 2.19 -11.97 -8.88
CA SER A 76 1.22 -10.92 -9.23
C SER A 76 0.91 -9.99 -8.04
N ARG A 77 0.80 -10.53 -6.81
CA ARG A 77 0.58 -9.73 -5.60
C ARG A 77 1.83 -8.98 -5.16
N LEU A 78 3.02 -9.56 -5.35
CA LEU A 78 4.28 -8.86 -5.08
C LEU A 78 4.43 -7.65 -6.00
N LEU A 79 4.19 -7.83 -7.31
CA LEU A 79 4.16 -6.73 -8.26
C LEU A 79 3.17 -5.66 -7.82
N SER A 80 1.92 -6.07 -7.52
CA SER A 80 0.85 -5.19 -7.04
C SER A 80 1.25 -4.39 -5.78
N THR A 81 1.89 -5.05 -4.81
CA THR A 81 2.38 -4.44 -3.57
C THR A 81 3.46 -3.38 -3.84
N ILE A 82 4.37 -3.65 -4.79
CA ILE A 82 5.45 -2.73 -5.16
C ILE A 82 4.90 -1.49 -5.88
N ILE A 83 3.93 -1.65 -6.78
CA ILE A 83 3.42 -0.56 -7.62
C ILE A 83 2.32 0.26 -6.94
N LEU A 84 1.61 -0.29 -5.95
CA LEU A 84 0.51 0.39 -5.28
C LEU A 84 0.89 1.77 -4.70
N PRO A 85 2.03 1.94 -3.97
CA PRO A 85 2.47 3.25 -3.52
C PRO A 85 2.63 4.28 -4.65
N TRP A 86 3.09 3.86 -5.83
CA TRP A 86 3.24 4.76 -6.98
C TRP A 86 1.90 5.24 -7.52
N PHE A 87 0.89 4.36 -7.55
CA PHE A 87 -0.47 4.76 -7.92
C PHE A 87 -1.09 5.72 -6.89
N ILE A 88 -0.78 5.55 -5.60
CA ILE A 88 -1.21 6.51 -4.57
C ILE A 88 -0.59 7.88 -4.86
N ILE A 89 0.72 7.96 -5.14
CA ILE A 89 1.37 9.24 -5.52
C ILE A 89 0.68 9.87 -6.73
N ILE A 90 0.51 9.11 -7.83
CA ILE A 90 -0.06 9.62 -9.07
C ILE A 90 -1.45 10.22 -8.84
N ILE A 91 -2.31 9.49 -8.12
CA ILE A 91 -3.68 9.94 -7.88
C ILE A 91 -3.69 11.08 -6.84
N TRP A 92 -2.95 10.97 -5.73
CA TRP A 92 -2.89 11.98 -4.66
C TRP A 92 -2.59 13.38 -5.21
N TYR A 93 -1.60 13.49 -6.09
CA TYR A 93 -1.18 14.77 -6.66
C TYR A 93 -2.13 15.33 -7.73
N LEU A 94 -3.18 14.62 -8.14
CA LEU A 94 -4.21 15.19 -9.02
C LEU A 94 -4.98 16.32 -8.34
N GLN A 95 -5.27 16.21 -7.04
CA GLN A 95 -5.99 17.26 -6.31
C GLN A 95 -5.24 18.59 -6.34
N PRO A 96 -3.96 18.68 -5.90
CA PRO A 96 -3.25 19.96 -5.93
C PRO A 96 -2.96 20.43 -7.37
N ALA A 97 -2.80 19.52 -8.33
CA ALA A 97 -2.60 19.89 -9.74
C ALA A 97 -3.84 20.55 -10.38
N LEU A 98 -5.05 20.10 -10.02
CA LEU A 98 -6.29 20.59 -10.61
C LEU A 98 -6.91 21.74 -9.82
N PHE A 99 -6.79 21.72 -8.49
CA PHE A 99 -7.52 22.61 -7.59
C PHE A 99 -6.63 23.42 -6.65
N GLY A 100 -5.31 23.20 -6.65
CA GLY A 100 -4.39 23.82 -5.70
C GLY A 100 -4.55 23.28 -4.28
N LYS A 101 -3.98 23.99 -3.29
CA LYS A 101 -4.06 23.58 -1.87
C LYS A 101 -5.49 23.73 -1.35
N THR A 102 -6.03 22.67 -0.74
CA THR A 102 -7.26 22.74 0.05
C THR A 102 -6.91 23.01 1.52
N THR A 103 -7.80 23.72 2.23
CA THR A 103 -7.70 23.97 3.69
C THR A 103 -8.79 23.26 4.48
N LEU A 104 -9.70 22.58 3.78
CA LEU A 104 -10.83 21.88 4.38
C LEU A 104 -10.40 20.46 4.77
N LEU A 105 -10.23 20.22 6.07
CA LEU A 105 -9.87 18.90 6.62
C LEU A 105 -10.78 17.77 6.11
N LEU A 106 -12.10 18.02 6.03
CA LEU A 106 -13.04 17.02 5.53
C LEU A 106 -12.77 16.66 4.06
N ALA A 107 -12.38 17.64 3.23
CA ALA A 107 -12.05 17.40 1.84
C ALA A 107 -10.76 16.58 1.71
N ASP A 108 -9.73 16.88 2.51
CA ASP A 108 -8.49 16.11 2.57
C ASP A 108 -8.73 14.66 3.03
N LEU A 109 -9.56 14.45 4.05
CA LEU A 109 -9.88 13.11 4.53
C LEU A 109 -10.63 12.28 3.48
N ILE A 110 -11.66 12.87 2.84
CA ILE A 110 -12.39 12.22 1.76
C ILE A 110 -11.45 11.89 0.60
N TRP A 111 -10.54 12.81 0.27
CA TRP A 111 -9.55 12.61 -0.77
C TRP A 111 -8.58 11.47 -0.43
N ALA A 112 -8.04 11.44 0.79
CA ALA A 112 -7.13 10.39 1.25
C ALA A 112 -7.77 9.00 1.21
N ILE A 113 -9.00 8.86 1.72
CA ILE A 113 -9.76 7.59 1.65
C ILE A 113 -10.03 7.21 0.19
N GLY A 114 -10.46 8.18 -0.62
CA GLY A 114 -10.73 7.99 -2.04
C GLY A 114 -9.50 7.50 -2.80
N VAL A 115 -8.36 8.19 -2.65
CA VAL A 115 -7.07 7.83 -3.27
C VAL A 115 -6.68 6.42 -2.88
N THR A 116 -6.66 6.10 -1.58
CA THR A 116 -6.29 4.76 -1.09
C THR A 116 -7.19 3.67 -1.66
N TYR A 117 -8.51 3.90 -1.71
CA TYR A 117 -9.48 2.97 -2.30
C TYR A 117 -9.28 2.81 -3.82
N PHE A 118 -9.21 3.91 -4.56
CA PHE A 118 -9.10 3.88 -6.03
C PHE A 118 -7.76 3.31 -6.49
N SER A 119 -6.66 3.61 -5.80
CA SER A 119 -5.37 2.97 -6.07
C SER A 119 -5.48 1.46 -5.90
N ALA A 120 -6.06 0.96 -4.80
CA ALA A 120 -6.24 -0.48 -4.60
C ALA A 120 -7.20 -1.11 -5.62
N LEU A 121 -8.21 -0.37 -6.09
CA LEU A 121 -9.13 -0.83 -7.15
C LEU A 121 -8.39 -1.03 -8.48
N VAL A 122 -7.60 -0.03 -8.90
CA VAL A 122 -6.79 -0.10 -10.13
C VAL A 122 -5.77 -1.22 -10.05
N ILE A 123 -5.07 -1.33 -8.92
CA ILE A 123 -4.10 -2.40 -8.69
C ILE A 123 -4.78 -3.77 -8.69
N GLY A 124 -5.94 -3.92 -8.04
CA GLY A 124 -6.70 -5.18 -8.06
C GLY A 124 -7.17 -5.58 -9.45
N ALA A 125 -7.42 -4.62 -10.36
CA ALA A 125 -7.74 -4.90 -11.75
C ALA A 125 -6.51 -5.40 -12.51
N LEU A 126 -5.37 -4.71 -12.39
CA LEU A 126 -4.10 -5.11 -12.99
C LEU A 126 -3.60 -6.48 -12.46
N GLU A 127 -3.82 -6.75 -11.17
CA GLU A 127 -3.49 -8.01 -10.52
C GLU A 127 -4.17 -9.20 -11.21
N ARG A 128 -5.46 -9.07 -11.55
CA ARG A 128 -6.22 -10.14 -12.22
C ARG A 128 -5.65 -10.55 -13.57
N ASP A 129 -5.05 -9.60 -14.29
CA ASP A 129 -4.42 -9.88 -15.57
C ASP A 129 -3.01 -10.41 -15.40
N THR A 130 -2.23 -9.83 -14.49
CA THR A 130 -0.86 -10.29 -14.19
C THR A 130 -0.82 -11.68 -13.55
N GLU A 131 -1.88 -12.10 -12.84
CA GLU A 131 -2.01 -13.45 -12.28
C GLU A 131 -2.06 -14.55 -13.36
N LYS A 132 -2.51 -14.20 -14.58
CA LYS A 132 -2.57 -15.11 -15.74
C LYS A 132 -1.25 -15.20 -16.49
N ILE A 133 -0.31 -14.28 -16.24
CA ILE A 133 0.98 -14.20 -16.93
C ILE A 133 1.98 -15.12 -16.25
N GLU A 134 2.71 -15.91 -17.05
CA GLU A 134 3.86 -16.66 -16.55
C GLU A 134 5.12 -15.80 -16.53
N PHE A 135 5.48 -15.32 -15.33
CA PHE A 135 6.71 -14.56 -15.17
C PHE A 135 7.94 -15.45 -15.32
N SER A 136 8.92 -14.95 -16.09
CA SER A 136 10.23 -15.59 -16.20
C SER A 136 10.92 -15.70 -14.83
N PRO A 137 11.84 -16.67 -14.62
CA PRO A 137 12.61 -16.77 -13.39
C PRO A 137 13.31 -15.45 -13.03
N LEU A 138 13.90 -14.76 -14.02
CA LEU A 138 14.54 -13.47 -13.80
C LEU A 138 13.56 -12.42 -13.27
N THR A 139 12.36 -12.32 -13.86
CA THR A 139 11.31 -11.41 -13.38
C THR A 139 10.92 -11.72 -11.94
N LYS A 140 10.77 -13.01 -11.60
CA LYS A 140 10.46 -13.45 -10.23
C LYS A 140 11.53 -13.00 -9.22
N TYR A 141 12.81 -13.12 -9.58
CA TYR A 141 13.91 -12.61 -8.75
C TYR A 141 13.90 -11.09 -8.61
N ILE A 142 13.65 -10.37 -9.70
CA ILE A 142 13.56 -8.90 -9.70
C ILE A 142 12.43 -8.45 -8.77
N LEU A 143 11.25 -9.06 -8.86
CA LEU A 143 10.11 -8.72 -8.00
C LEU A 143 10.43 -8.96 -6.52
N LEU A 144 11.09 -10.06 -6.18
CA LEU A 144 11.50 -10.33 -4.81
C LEU A 144 12.54 -9.31 -4.32
N LEU A 145 13.55 -9.00 -5.14
CA LEU A 145 14.56 -8.00 -4.82
C LEU A 145 13.94 -6.62 -4.59
N LEU A 146 13.05 -6.18 -5.48
CA LEU A 146 12.35 -4.91 -5.36
C LEU A 146 11.48 -4.86 -4.12
N LEU A 147 10.75 -5.95 -3.79
CA LEU A 147 9.96 -6.02 -2.56
C LEU A 147 10.83 -5.82 -1.31
N LEU A 148 11.98 -6.50 -1.26
CA LEU A 148 12.92 -6.41 -0.12
C LEU A 148 13.54 -5.00 -0.02
N ILE A 149 13.93 -4.41 -1.15
CA ILE A 149 14.45 -3.04 -1.20
C ILE A 149 13.37 -2.06 -0.74
N SER A 150 12.14 -2.17 -1.26
CA SER A 150 11.02 -1.31 -0.84
C SER A 150 10.75 -1.43 0.66
N GLY A 151 10.65 -2.66 1.18
CA GLY A 151 10.48 -2.89 2.62
C GLY A 151 11.61 -2.29 3.45
N PHE A 152 12.86 -2.49 3.04
CA PHE A 152 14.02 -1.88 3.70
C PHE A 152 13.94 -0.35 3.69
N LEU A 153 13.66 0.27 2.54
CA LEU A 153 13.58 1.73 2.42
C LEU A 153 12.43 2.31 3.25
N PHE A 154 11.28 1.64 3.27
CA PHE A 154 10.14 2.05 4.09
C PHE A 154 10.47 2.07 5.59
N ILE A 155 11.18 1.06 6.06
CA ILE A 155 11.64 0.98 7.45
C ILE A 155 12.74 2.01 7.70
N TRP A 156 13.79 2.02 6.87
CA TRP A 156 14.96 2.86 7.07
C TRP A 156 14.62 4.35 7.08
N PHE A 157 13.83 4.82 6.10
CA PHE A 157 13.46 6.23 6.04
C PHE A 157 12.37 6.63 7.03
N THR A 158 11.72 5.68 7.72
CA THR A 158 10.90 6.01 8.90
C THR A 158 11.77 6.58 10.02
N TYR A 159 12.98 6.03 10.21
CA TYR A 159 13.92 6.51 11.25
C TYR A 159 14.87 7.61 10.75
N ARG A 160 15.13 7.65 9.45
CA ARG A 160 16.08 8.59 8.82
C ARG A 160 15.46 9.21 7.56
N PRO A 161 14.45 10.09 7.73
CA PRO A 161 13.78 10.71 6.59
C PRO A 161 14.77 11.59 5.79
N PRO A 162 14.81 11.48 4.46
CA PRO A 162 15.55 12.41 3.61
C PRO A 162 14.85 13.78 3.51
N TRP A 163 15.55 14.79 2.99
CA TRP A 163 15.08 16.18 2.91
C TRP A 163 14.15 16.46 1.71
N ILE A 164 13.17 15.59 1.46
CA ILE A 164 12.22 15.74 0.34
C ILE A 164 10.78 15.85 0.84
N ASP A 165 9.94 16.54 0.07
CA ASP A 165 8.58 16.91 0.47
C ASP A 165 7.70 15.72 0.88
N LEU A 166 7.97 14.53 0.34
CA LEU A 166 7.27 13.29 0.67
C LEU A 166 7.28 12.95 2.17
N PHE A 167 8.29 13.43 2.91
CA PHE A 167 8.52 13.13 4.32
C PHE A 167 8.06 14.25 5.26
N ILE A 168 7.56 15.38 4.73
CA ILE A 168 7.10 16.50 5.54
C ILE A 168 5.80 16.09 6.25
N ASN A 169 5.75 16.28 7.56
CA ASN A 169 4.51 16.16 8.33
C ASN A 169 3.71 17.46 8.20
N PRO A 170 2.51 17.45 7.58
CA PRO A 170 1.70 18.65 7.40
C PRO A 170 1.22 19.28 8.72
N GLU A 171 1.11 18.50 9.81
CA GLU A 171 0.69 19.00 11.12
C GLU A 171 1.80 19.75 11.88
N GLY A 172 3.05 19.67 11.40
CA GLY A 172 4.20 20.34 12.01
C GLY A 172 4.52 21.73 11.45
N LEU A 173 3.65 22.30 10.62
CA LEU A 173 3.80 23.61 9.95
C LEU A 173 2.85 24.67 10.53
#